data_AF-A0A1T5KNA8-F1
#
_entry.id   AF-A0A1T5KNA8-F1
#
_cell.length_a   1.000
_cell.length_b   1.000
_cell.length_c   1.000
_cell.angle_alpha   90.00
_cell.angle_beta   90.00
_cell.angle_gamma   90.00
#
_symmetry.space_group_name_H-M   'P 1'
#
loop_
_entity.id
_entity.type
_entity.pdbx_description
1 polymer ?
#
loop_
_entity_poly.entity_id
_entity_poly.type
_entity_poly.pdbx_seq_one_letter_code
_entity_poly.pdbx_strand_id
1 'polypeptide(L)'
;MKKIKFILIYFLMAFIIIMSVSSCTQQAPKKPAPTSDEPKEMPKVVEEIESEIISIMSEVDMIPYYEKQIQEKLKKNKEKKELSIKMGMTSQSDSSQSQEGNGQQEGTEKKEAGEIDKLVEFEPKPITINDILLSEILESETQKIKGSNTQEIPNHIDFIWDKINKKIRELHKKWNSLESDVIKSGVSQEPVMGFEKTLNNLTISANNYNFLDTLVYSNKLTSYIPDLVENFKKKFPTPIYYMKYYLRQTVLACKIKDYNSASSNYSKLNIYKDALVSQLVDKKLTELANKLNTSIKDLEDSLLLKDLNVIKIKASVVMSNIQLVKEELSKQ
;
A
#
# COMPACT_ATOMS: atom_id res chain seq x y z
N MET A 1 64.37 12.57 -75.11
CA MET A 1 63.37 13.38 -74.36
C MET A 1 62.03 12.67 -74.06
N LYS A 2 61.57 11.65 -74.80
CA LYS A 2 60.32 10.92 -74.49
C LYS A 2 60.39 9.95 -73.30
N LYS A 3 61.57 9.37 -73.01
CA LYS A 3 61.76 8.41 -71.90
C LYS A 3 61.79 9.06 -70.50
N ILE A 4 62.25 10.31 -70.41
CA ILE A 4 62.27 11.07 -69.14
C ILE A 4 60.86 11.52 -68.74
N LYS A 5 60.00 11.86 -69.71
CA LYS A 5 58.58 12.20 -69.45
C LYS A 5 57.77 11.00 -68.94
N PHE A 6 58.07 9.78 -69.40
CA PHE A 6 57.40 8.57 -68.91
C PHE A 6 57.78 8.19 -67.48
N ILE A 7 59.04 8.42 -67.08
CA ILE A 7 59.51 8.16 -65.70
C ILE A 7 58.92 9.18 -64.72
N LEU A 8 58.82 10.46 -65.12
CA LEU A 8 58.19 11.51 -64.31
C LEU A 8 56.67 11.27 -64.14
N ILE A 9 55.98 10.77 -65.16
CA ILE A 9 54.55 10.41 -65.08
C ILE A 9 54.32 9.20 -64.17
N TYR A 10 55.20 8.20 -64.19
CA TYR A 10 55.11 7.04 -63.29
C TYR A 10 55.42 7.41 -61.83
N PHE A 11 56.36 8.32 -61.58
CA PHE A 11 56.62 8.85 -60.24
C PHE A 11 55.45 9.72 -59.73
N LEU A 12 54.80 10.50 -60.61
CA LEU A 12 53.63 11.30 -60.26
C LEU A 12 52.40 10.42 -59.96
N MET A 13 52.20 9.32 -60.71
CA MET A 13 51.11 8.36 -60.45
C MET A 13 51.37 7.51 -59.19
N ALA A 14 52.61 7.14 -58.90
CA ALA A 14 52.95 6.41 -57.67
C ALA A 14 52.81 7.28 -56.40
N PHE A 15 53.03 8.60 -56.51
CA PHE A 15 52.84 9.54 -55.40
C PHE A 15 51.35 9.82 -55.08
N ILE A 16 50.46 9.70 -56.09
CA ILE A 16 49.01 9.91 -55.91
C ILE A 16 48.33 8.70 -55.23
N ILE A 17 48.90 7.50 -55.33
CA ILE A 17 48.32 6.27 -54.74
C ILE A 17 48.65 6.11 -53.24
N ILE A 18 49.63 6.85 -52.70
CA ILE A 18 50.07 6.75 -51.29
C ILE A 18 49.34 7.77 -50.37
N MET A 19 48.54 8.69 -50.92
CA MET A 19 47.84 9.75 -50.17
C MET A 19 46.37 9.44 -49.81
N SER A 20 45.89 8.20 -49.95
CA SER A 20 44.50 7.81 -49.68
C SER A 20 44.26 6.97 -48.40
N VAL A 21 45.19 6.96 -47.45
CA VAL A 21 44.96 6.40 -46.10
C VAL A 21 45.22 7.43 -45.02
N SER A 22 44.27 8.35 -44.81
CA SER A 22 43.97 9.02 -43.53
C SER A 22 42.84 10.04 -43.72
N SER A 23 41.61 9.56 -43.94
CA SER A 23 40.42 10.34 -43.57
C SER A 23 39.73 9.62 -42.42
N CYS A 24 40.38 9.67 -41.24
CA CYS A 24 39.65 9.63 -39.99
C CYS A 24 38.83 10.91 -39.92
N THR A 25 37.59 10.86 -40.39
CA THR A 25 36.57 11.78 -39.89
C THR A 25 36.51 11.54 -38.38
N GLN A 26 36.86 12.54 -37.58
CA GLN A 26 36.63 12.53 -36.14
C GLN A 26 35.13 12.40 -35.91
N GLN A 27 34.63 11.16 -35.85
CA GLN A 27 33.59 10.88 -34.88
C GLN A 27 34.24 11.21 -33.54
N ALA A 28 33.66 12.18 -32.84
CA ALA A 28 33.91 12.38 -31.43
C ALA A 28 34.04 11.01 -30.78
N PRO A 29 35.00 10.78 -29.87
CA PRO A 29 35.12 9.49 -29.22
C PRO A 29 33.73 9.13 -28.74
N LYS A 30 33.13 8.08 -29.35
CA LYS A 30 31.98 7.44 -28.72
C LYS A 30 32.55 7.12 -27.36
N LYS A 31 32.05 7.83 -26.33
CA LYS A 31 32.25 7.41 -24.95
C LYS A 31 32.08 5.89 -25.00
N PRO A 32 33.01 5.10 -24.43
CA PRO A 32 32.75 3.67 -24.31
C PRO A 32 31.31 3.56 -23.85
N ALA A 33 30.48 2.82 -24.61
CA ALA A 33 29.13 2.55 -24.18
C ALA A 33 29.28 2.12 -22.73
N PRO A 34 28.61 2.78 -21.76
CA PRO A 34 28.79 2.44 -20.37
C PRO A 34 28.60 0.93 -20.31
N THR A 35 29.62 0.22 -19.86
CA THR A 35 29.50 -1.19 -19.47
C THR A 35 28.27 -1.24 -18.58
N SER A 36 27.17 -1.76 -19.12
CA SER A 36 25.83 -1.63 -18.56
C SER A 36 25.59 -2.55 -17.38
N ASP A 37 26.68 -3.04 -16.78
CA ASP A 37 26.68 -4.12 -15.81
C ASP A 37 26.49 -3.62 -14.37
N GLU A 38 26.41 -2.30 -14.16
CA GLU A 38 25.93 -1.76 -12.88
C GLU A 38 24.40 -1.65 -12.88
N PRO A 39 23.71 -2.27 -11.89
CA PRO A 39 22.26 -2.16 -11.76
C PRO A 39 21.84 -0.69 -11.64
N LYS A 40 20.74 -0.31 -12.28
CA LYS A 40 20.19 1.05 -12.15
C LYS A 40 19.68 1.29 -10.74
N GLU A 41 19.72 2.54 -10.30
CA GLU A 41 19.06 2.94 -9.04
C GLU A 41 17.56 2.62 -9.10
N MET A 42 17.02 2.14 -7.98
CA MET A 42 15.60 1.82 -7.88
C MET A 42 14.75 3.10 -8.03
N PRO A 43 13.75 3.12 -8.94
CA PRO A 43 12.87 4.27 -9.10
C PRO A 43 12.16 4.64 -7.80
N LYS A 44 12.11 5.94 -7.46
CA LYS A 44 11.41 6.42 -6.25
C LYS A 44 9.93 6.04 -6.21
N VAL A 45 9.31 5.90 -7.39
CA VAL A 45 7.90 5.48 -7.52
C VAL A 45 7.60 4.13 -6.88
N VAL A 46 8.62 3.25 -6.69
CA VAL A 46 8.45 1.99 -5.96
C VAL A 46 8.04 2.24 -4.50
N GLU A 47 8.71 3.16 -3.81
CA GLU A 47 8.39 3.50 -2.42
C GLU A 47 7.03 4.18 -2.31
N GLU A 48 6.67 4.97 -3.32
CA GLU A 48 5.34 5.59 -3.41
C GLU A 48 4.23 4.56 -3.64
N ILE A 49 4.49 3.52 -4.45
CA ILE A 49 3.58 2.39 -4.66
C ILE A 49 3.39 1.62 -3.36
N GLU A 50 4.47 1.28 -2.64
CA GLU A 50 4.38 0.63 -1.32
C GLU A 50 3.53 1.45 -0.34
N SER A 51 3.79 2.76 -0.27
CA SER A 51 3.04 3.66 0.62
C SER A 51 1.57 3.77 0.23
N GLU A 52 1.25 3.80 -1.06
CA GLU A 52 -0.14 3.85 -1.53
C GLU A 52 -0.87 2.54 -1.25
N ILE A 53 -0.22 1.38 -1.46
CA ILE A 53 -0.76 0.06 -1.12
C ILE A 53 -1.11 -0.03 0.37
N ILE A 54 -0.18 0.39 1.24
CA ILE A 54 -0.41 0.43 2.70
C ILE A 54 -1.58 1.35 3.02
N SER A 55 -1.61 2.55 2.43
CA SER A 55 -2.68 3.49 2.67
C SER A 55 -4.04 2.98 2.23
N ILE A 56 -4.14 2.29 1.09
CA ILE A 56 -5.39 1.65 0.64
C ILE A 56 -5.83 0.61 1.67
N MET A 57 -4.93 -0.28 2.11
CA MET A 57 -5.28 -1.27 3.13
C MET A 57 -5.75 -0.62 4.43
N SER A 58 -5.11 0.44 4.89
CA SER A 58 -5.53 1.16 6.11
C SER A 58 -6.93 1.78 5.99
N GLU A 59 -7.27 2.38 4.85
CA GLU A 59 -8.61 2.93 4.63
C GLU A 59 -9.68 1.83 4.56
N VAL A 60 -9.37 0.73 3.87
CA VAL A 60 -10.28 -0.42 3.76
C VAL A 60 -10.49 -1.07 5.14
N ASP A 61 -9.43 -1.22 5.93
CA ASP A 61 -9.47 -1.84 7.25
C ASP A 61 -10.38 -1.09 8.25
N MET A 62 -10.61 0.20 8.02
CA MET A 62 -11.50 1.06 8.80
C MET A 62 -12.99 0.95 8.44
N ILE A 63 -13.33 0.29 7.33
CA ILE A 63 -14.73 0.16 6.88
C ILE A 63 -15.64 -0.44 7.95
N PRO A 64 -15.31 -1.57 8.61
CA PRO A 64 -16.20 -2.18 9.61
C PRO A 64 -16.49 -1.23 10.78
N TYR A 65 -15.50 -0.44 11.19
CA TYR A 65 -15.68 0.61 12.19
C TYR A 65 -16.68 1.66 11.70
N TYR A 66 -16.47 2.23 10.51
CA TYR A 66 -17.34 3.27 9.96
C TYR A 66 -18.77 2.77 9.76
N GLU A 67 -18.96 1.57 9.23
CA GLU A 67 -20.29 0.97 9.05
C GLU A 67 -21.04 0.88 10.38
N LYS A 68 -20.36 0.39 11.44
CA LYS A 68 -20.93 0.29 12.78
C LYS A 68 -21.31 1.67 13.34
N GLN A 69 -20.42 2.66 13.21
CA GLN A 69 -20.69 4.03 13.70
C GLN A 69 -21.83 4.70 12.92
N ILE A 70 -21.89 4.52 11.60
CA ILE A 70 -22.99 5.01 10.75
C ILE A 70 -24.32 4.39 11.19
N GLN A 71 -24.37 3.07 11.41
CA GLN A 71 -25.59 2.40 11.85
C GLN A 71 -26.04 2.89 13.23
N GLU A 72 -25.12 3.08 14.18
CA GLU A 72 -25.42 3.65 15.49
C GLU A 72 -25.95 5.09 15.40
N LYS A 73 -25.35 5.92 14.54
CA LYS A 73 -25.81 7.29 14.26
C LYS A 73 -27.21 7.29 13.66
N LEU A 74 -27.50 6.41 12.71
CA LEU A 74 -28.83 6.26 12.11
C LEU A 74 -29.87 5.81 13.13
N LYS A 75 -29.51 4.89 14.03
CA LYS A 75 -30.41 4.43 15.10
C LYS A 75 -30.75 5.56 16.08
N LYS A 76 -29.75 6.30 16.56
CA LYS A 76 -29.97 7.48 17.43
C LYS A 76 -30.84 8.53 16.75
N ASN A 77 -30.61 8.80 15.47
CA ASN A 77 -31.46 9.73 14.71
C ASN A 77 -32.92 9.26 14.59
N LYS A 78 -33.18 7.96 14.52
CA LYS A 78 -34.56 7.41 14.55
C LYS A 78 -35.18 7.54 15.94
N GLU A 79 -34.45 7.18 16.99
CA GLU A 79 -34.90 7.34 18.39
C GLU A 79 -35.24 8.81 18.70
N LYS A 80 -34.42 9.75 18.24
CA LYS A 80 -34.65 11.20 18.34
C LYS A 80 -35.95 11.63 17.65
N LYS A 81 -36.23 11.10 16.45
CA LYS A 81 -37.48 11.36 15.71
C LYS A 81 -38.69 10.77 16.43
N GLU A 82 -38.59 9.58 17.00
CA GLU A 82 -39.68 8.97 17.76
C GLU A 82 -39.97 9.70 19.08
N LEU A 83 -38.94 10.15 19.79
CA LEU A 83 -39.05 10.93 21.01
C LEU A 83 -39.70 12.31 20.75
N SER A 84 -39.29 13.00 19.69
CA SER A 84 -39.92 14.27 19.29
C SER A 84 -41.39 14.11 18.91
N ILE A 85 -41.75 13.04 18.18
CA ILE A 85 -43.16 12.73 17.88
C ILE A 85 -43.95 12.43 19.17
N LYS A 86 -43.40 11.64 20.10
CA LYS A 86 -44.07 11.31 21.38
C LYS A 86 -44.26 12.53 22.29
N MET A 87 -43.36 13.51 22.21
CA MET A 87 -43.46 14.76 22.97
C MET A 87 -44.30 15.83 22.27
N GLY A 88 -44.97 15.50 21.14
CA GLY A 88 -45.84 16.44 20.43
C GLY A 88 -45.10 17.53 19.65
N MET A 89 -43.78 17.36 19.46
CA MET A 89 -42.90 18.31 18.78
C MET A 89 -42.76 17.93 17.31
N THR A 90 -43.81 18.12 16.51
CA THR A 90 -43.70 17.95 15.05
C THR A 90 -43.34 19.28 14.39
N SER A 91 -42.07 19.44 14.00
CA SER A 91 -41.69 20.43 12.98
C SER A 91 -42.23 19.97 11.62
N GLN A 92 -43.31 20.60 11.18
CA GLN A 92 -43.81 20.52 9.82
C GLN A 92 -42.72 21.05 8.87
N SER A 93 -42.20 20.21 7.98
CA SER A 93 -41.45 20.65 6.81
C SER A 93 -41.62 19.65 5.68
N ASP A 94 -42.78 19.74 5.02
CA ASP A 94 -42.81 19.79 3.56
C ASP A 94 -44.11 20.44 3.08
N SER A 95 -43.97 21.34 2.10
CA SER A 95 -44.96 22.13 1.36
C SER A 95 -45.51 23.43 1.96
N SER A 96 -44.96 24.53 1.44
CA SER A 96 -45.67 25.67 0.82
C SER A 96 -46.73 26.47 1.59
N GLN A 97 -46.32 27.68 1.97
CA GLN A 97 -47.03 28.96 1.74
C GLN A 97 -48.40 29.21 2.42
N SER A 98 -48.40 29.96 3.53
CA SER A 98 -49.31 31.12 3.75
C SER A 98 -49.04 31.86 5.08
N GLN A 99 -49.36 33.15 5.05
CA GLN A 99 -49.05 34.25 5.98
C GLN A 99 -49.68 34.20 7.40
N GLU A 100 -48.97 34.90 8.28
CA GLU A 100 -49.40 35.79 9.39
C GLU A 100 -50.44 35.32 10.42
N GLY A 101 -49.96 35.18 11.66
CA GLY A 101 -50.76 35.19 12.88
C GLY A 101 -49.88 35.33 14.13
N ASN A 102 -49.95 36.48 14.78
CA ASN A 102 -49.24 36.86 15.99
C ASN A 102 -49.72 36.04 17.22
N GLY A 103 -48.83 35.52 18.07
CA GLY A 103 -49.23 34.84 19.31
C GLY A 103 -48.18 33.97 20.01
N GLN A 104 -47.16 34.60 20.59
CA GLN A 104 -46.56 34.25 21.90
C GLN A 104 -46.60 32.77 22.36
N GLN A 105 -45.80 31.89 21.73
CA GLN A 105 -45.50 30.55 22.27
C GLN A 105 -44.10 30.01 21.86
N GLU A 106 -43.11 30.87 21.58
CA GLU A 106 -41.78 30.46 21.09
C GLU A 106 -40.76 30.03 22.18
N GLY A 107 -41.13 30.08 23.47
CA GLY A 107 -40.19 29.85 24.58
C GLY A 107 -40.03 28.39 25.02
N THR A 108 -41.03 27.55 24.80
CA THR A 108 -41.10 26.18 25.34
C THR A 108 -40.56 25.15 24.34
N GLU A 109 -40.93 25.27 23.05
CA GLU A 109 -40.47 24.35 22.00
C GLU A 109 -38.94 24.36 21.78
N LYS A 110 -38.28 25.53 21.88
CA LYS A 110 -36.81 25.61 21.73
C LYS A 110 -36.04 25.00 22.91
N LYS A 111 -36.58 25.06 24.13
CA LYS A 111 -35.96 24.44 25.31
C LYS A 111 -36.11 22.92 25.27
N GLU A 112 -37.29 22.43 24.93
CA GLU A 112 -37.59 21.00 24.84
C GLU A 112 -36.88 20.33 23.64
N ALA A 113 -36.77 21.01 22.48
CA ALA A 113 -35.97 20.51 21.35
C ALA A 113 -34.46 20.42 21.68
N GLY A 114 -33.92 21.41 22.40
CA GLY A 114 -32.53 21.39 22.88
C GLY A 114 -32.26 20.33 23.96
N GLU A 115 -33.29 19.89 24.67
CA GLU A 115 -33.21 18.83 25.69
C GLU A 115 -33.24 17.43 25.05
N ILE A 116 -34.05 17.23 24.00
CA ILE A 116 -34.05 16.02 23.17
C ILE A 116 -32.71 15.83 22.44
N ASP A 117 -32.13 16.91 21.93
CA ASP A 117 -30.82 16.90 21.27
C ASP A 117 -29.70 16.41 22.19
N LYS A 118 -29.73 16.81 23.47
CA LYS A 118 -28.78 16.35 24.49
C LYS A 118 -29.02 14.91 24.97
N LEU A 119 -30.27 14.45 24.98
CA LEU A 119 -30.63 13.10 25.43
C LEU A 119 -30.28 12.00 24.41
N VAL A 120 -30.21 12.35 23.12
CA VAL A 120 -29.95 11.40 22.01
C VAL A 120 -28.75 11.85 21.17
N GLU A 121 -27.75 12.45 21.80
CA GLU A 121 -26.53 12.88 21.12
C GLU A 121 -25.70 11.68 20.66
N PHE A 122 -25.27 11.67 19.39
CA PHE A 122 -24.38 10.65 18.87
C PHE A 122 -22.93 11.04 19.13
N GLU A 123 -22.25 10.24 19.94
CA GLU A 123 -20.81 10.32 20.15
C GLU A 123 -20.15 9.08 19.51
N PRO A 124 -19.14 9.27 18.64
CA PRO A 124 -18.39 8.16 18.07
C PRO A 124 -17.71 7.34 19.16
N LYS A 125 -17.89 6.01 19.13
CA LYS A 125 -17.17 5.12 20.04
C LYS A 125 -15.70 5.01 19.64
N PRO A 126 -14.78 4.80 20.60
CA PRO A 126 -13.39 4.53 20.27
C PRO A 126 -13.27 3.26 19.43
N ILE A 127 -12.31 3.26 18.51
CA ILE A 127 -11.95 2.09 17.70
C ILE A 127 -11.41 1.03 18.65
N THR A 128 -11.90 -0.20 18.51
CA THR A 128 -11.39 -1.36 19.26
C THR A 128 -10.66 -2.30 18.33
N ILE A 129 -9.82 -3.17 18.90
CA ILE A 129 -9.14 -4.22 18.13
C ILE A 129 -10.14 -5.05 17.30
N ASN A 130 -11.38 -5.25 17.75
CA ASN A 130 -12.36 -6.04 17.00
C ASN A 130 -12.90 -5.35 15.73
N ASP A 131 -12.75 -4.02 15.64
CA ASP A 131 -13.25 -3.25 14.49
C ASP A 131 -12.24 -3.21 13.33
N ILE A 132 -10.99 -3.65 13.55
CA ILE A 132 -9.87 -3.61 12.61
C ILE A 132 -9.21 -4.98 12.44
N LEU A 133 -8.61 -5.23 11.29
CA LEU A 133 -7.92 -6.49 10.97
C LEU A 133 -6.42 -6.34 10.82
N LEU A 134 -5.96 -5.31 10.10
CA LEU A 134 -4.55 -5.10 9.77
C LEU A 134 -3.95 -3.81 10.34
N SER A 135 -4.76 -2.88 10.88
CA SER A 135 -4.29 -1.54 11.24
C SER A 135 -3.08 -1.57 12.19
N GLU A 136 -3.09 -2.37 13.26
CA GLU A 136 -1.93 -2.52 14.17
C GLU A 136 -0.66 -2.99 13.46
N ILE A 137 -0.79 -3.82 12.42
CA ILE A 137 0.33 -4.30 11.60
C ILE A 137 0.82 -3.16 10.69
N LEU A 138 -0.10 -2.46 10.02
CA LEU A 138 0.20 -1.40 9.05
C LEU A 138 0.80 -0.14 9.70
N GLU A 139 0.41 0.17 10.95
CA GLU A 139 0.96 1.29 11.73
C GLU A 139 2.47 1.18 11.91
N SER A 140 2.99 -0.02 12.13
CA SER A 140 4.44 -0.23 12.26
C SER A 140 5.20 0.08 10.97
N GLU A 141 4.53 0.03 9.81
CA GLU A 141 5.15 0.23 8.50
C GLU A 141 5.12 1.67 8.02
N THR A 142 4.36 2.53 8.69
CA THR A 142 4.16 3.92 8.29
C THR A 142 4.13 4.84 9.50
N GLN A 143 5.09 5.78 9.58
CA GLN A 143 5.14 6.78 10.66
C GLN A 143 3.94 7.75 10.71
N LYS A 144 3.03 7.69 9.71
CA LYS A 144 1.90 8.61 9.56
C LYS A 144 0.59 8.12 10.19
N ILE A 145 0.49 6.88 10.64
CA ILE A 145 -0.74 6.32 11.25
C ILE A 145 -0.59 6.32 12.79
N LYS A 146 -0.17 7.44 13.37
CA LYS A 146 -0.29 7.65 14.82
C LYS A 146 -1.34 8.71 15.08
N GLY A 147 -2.49 8.28 15.58
CA GLY A 147 -3.47 9.12 16.24
C GLY A 147 -4.41 9.87 15.31
N SER A 148 -5.59 9.28 15.07
CA SER A 148 -6.79 10.07 14.84
C SER A 148 -7.88 9.57 15.79
N ASN A 149 -7.75 9.94 17.07
CA ASN A 149 -8.77 9.66 18.09
C ASN A 149 -10.06 10.48 17.91
N THR A 150 -10.22 11.18 16.78
CA THR A 150 -11.45 11.86 16.37
C THR A 150 -11.58 11.83 14.84
N GLN A 151 -11.83 10.65 14.26
CA GLN A 151 -12.28 10.59 12.86
C GLN A 151 -13.74 11.03 12.79
N GLU A 152 -14.02 12.04 11.98
CA GLU A 152 -15.40 12.44 11.65
C GLU A 152 -16.11 11.25 11.01
N ILE A 153 -17.24 10.84 11.59
CA ILE A 153 -18.03 9.71 11.07
C ILE A 153 -18.81 10.20 9.85
N PRO A 154 -18.51 9.71 8.63
CA PRO A 154 -19.21 10.12 7.43
C PRO A 154 -20.69 9.75 7.52
N ASN A 155 -21.54 10.43 6.76
CA ASN A 155 -22.97 10.12 6.75
C ASN A 155 -23.30 8.82 5.99
N HIS A 156 -22.46 8.45 5.02
CA HIS A 156 -22.63 7.26 4.21
C HIS A 156 -21.28 6.58 3.95
N ILE A 157 -21.28 5.25 3.84
CA ILE A 157 -20.04 4.49 3.65
C ILE A 157 -19.41 4.73 2.27
N ASP A 158 -20.20 5.15 1.28
CA ASP A 158 -19.72 5.50 -0.07
C ASP A 158 -18.59 6.54 -0.05
N PHE A 159 -18.60 7.47 0.91
CA PHE A 159 -17.52 8.46 1.03
C PHE A 159 -16.15 7.81 1.29
N ILE A 160 -16.13 6.69 2.03
CA ILE A 160 -14.91 5.92 2.31
C ILE A 160 -14.49 5.14 1.06
N TRP A 161 -15.43 4.48 0.38
CA TRP A 161 -15.17 3.76 -0.86
C TRP A 161 -14.70 4.66 -2.00
N ASP A 162 -15.26 5.87 -2.13
CA ASP A 162 -14.78 6.89 -3.07
C ASP A 162 -13.34 7.31 -2.79
N LYS A 163 -12.96 7.43 -1.52
CA LYS A 163 -11.59 7.74 -1.11
C LYS A 163 -10.65 6.58 -1.45
N ILE A 164 -11.05 5.35 -1.20
CA ILE A 164 -10.32 4.14 -1.60
C ILE A 164 -10.13 4.09 -3.12
N ASN A 165 -11.20 4.30 -3.89
CA ASN A 165 -11.16 4.30 -5.35
C ASN A 165 -10.30 5.44 -5.93
N LYS A 166 -10.25 6.61 -5.29
CA LYS A 166 -9.30 7.68 -5.65
C LYS A 166 -7.87 7.21 -5.50
N LYS A 167 -7.53 6.54 -4.39
CA LYS A 167 -6.18 6.00 -4.14
C LYS A 167 -5.80 4.89 -5.13
N ILE A 168 -6.73 4.01 -5.46
CA ILE A 168 -6.53 2.97 -6.47
C ILE A 168 -6.23 3.60 -7.84
N ARG A 169 -6.93 4.67 -8.23
CA ARG A 169 -6.61 5.41 -9.47
C ARG A 169 -5.21 6.01 -9.46
N GLU A 170 -4.78 6.57 -8.33
CA GLU A 170 -3.41 7.07 -8.20
C GLU A 170 -2.36 5.95 -8.25
N LEU A 171 -2.70 4.77 -7.72
CA LEU A 171 -1.85 3.57 -7.81
C LEU A 171 -1.67 3.10 -9.27
N HIS A 172 -2.74 3.09 -10.08
CA HIS A 172 -2.66 2.84 -11.53
C HIS A 172 -1.71 3.79 -12.25
N LYS A 173 -1.77 5.10 -11.95
CA LYS A 173 -0.85 6.08 -12.57
C LYS A 173 0.61 5.81 -12.20
N LYS A 174 0.87 5.51 -10.91
CA LYS A 174 2.21 5.17 -10.43
C LYS A 174 2.73 3.88 -11.08
N TRP A 175 1.87 2.87 -11.18
CA TRP A 175 2.20 1.62 -11.85
C TRP A 175 2.55 1.83 -13.33
N ASN A 176 1.73 2.56 -14.09
CA ASN A 176 2.04 2.88 -15.49
C ASN A 176 3.40 3.59 -15.66
N SER A 177 3.80 4.42 -14.69
CA SER A 177 5.14 5.01 -14.69
C SER A 177 6.24 3.97 -14.41
N LEU A 178 6.03 3.09 -13.44
CA LEU A 178 7.01 2.07 -13.05
C LEU A 178 7.15 0.96 -14.11
N GLU A 179 6.05 0.53 -14.72
CA GLU A 179 5.98 -0.59 -15.66
C GLU A 179 6.98 -0.42 -16.81
N SER A 180 7.03 0.77 -17.42
CA SER A 180 8.00 1.09 -18.47
C SER A 180 9.45 0.87 -18.01
N ASP A 181 9.77 1.27 -16.78
CA ASP A 181 11.13 1.17 -16.24
C ASP A 181 11.50 -0.28 -15.91
N VAL A 182 10.54 -1.05 -15.38
CA VAL A 182 10.68 -2.48 -15.10
C VAL A 182 10.87 -3.29 -16.39
N ILE A 183 10.10 -3.00 -17.44
CA ILE A 183 10.27 -3.67 -18.74
C ILE A 183 11.63 -3.33 -19.34
N LYS A 184 12.06 -2.07 -19.27
CA LYS A 184 13.38 -1.62 -19.77
C LYS A 184 14.55 -2.20 -18.98
N SER A 185 14.36 -2.61 -17.73
CA SER A 185 15.38 -3.27 -16.93
C SER A 185 15.48 -4.78 -17.18
N GLY A 186 14.61 -5.34 -18.04
CA GLY A 186 14.67 -6.73 -18.45
C GLY A 186 14.04 -7.74 -17.48
N VAL A 187 13.21 -7.26 -16.55
CA VAL A 187 12.43 -8.14 -15.67
C VAL A 187 11.49 -9.02 -16.50
N SER A 188 11.29 -10.26 -16.05
CA SER A 188 10.38 -11.19 -16.73
C SER A 188 8.94 -10.67 -16.75
N GLN A 189 8.15 -11.10 -17.74
CA GLN A 189 6.77 -10.63 -17.93
C GLN A 189 5.81 -11.12 -16.83
N GLU A 190 6.11 -12.23 -16.15
CA GLU A 190 5.22 -12.84 -15.17
C GLU A 190 4.86 -11.90 -13.99
N PRO A 191 5.82 -11.29 -13.26
CA PRO A 191 5.50 -10.39 -12.16
C PRO A 191 4.82 -9.08 -12.64
N VAL A 192 5.14 -8.61 -13.85
CA VAL A 192 4.52 -7.44 -14.47
C VAL A 192 3.03 -7.69 -14.71
N MET A 193 2.71 -8.80 -15.40
CA MET A 193 1.33 -9.20 -15.65
C MET A 193 0.58 -9.56 -14.36
N GLY A 194 1.26 -10.19 -13.40
CA GLY A 194 0.73 -10.54 -12.09
C GLY A 194 0.31 -9.31 -11.27
N PHE A 195 1.15 -8.28 -11.25
CA PHE A 195 0.84 -7.00 -10.61
C PHE A 195 -0.35 -6.32 -11.30
N GLU A 196 -0.31 -6.16 -12.62
CA GLU A 196 -1.38 -5.51 -13.42
C GLU A 196 -2.73 -6.21 -13.21
N LYS A 197 -2.78 -7.54 -13.32
CA LYS A 197 -4.00 -8.30 -13.09
C LYS A 197 -4.53 -8.14 -11.67
N THR A 198 -3.64 -8.14 -10.68
CA THR A 198 -4.01 -7.98 -9.27
C THR A 198 -4.54 -6.56 -9.00
N LEU A 199 -3.96 -5.53 -9.63
CA LEU A 199 -4.40 -4.15 -9.52
C LEU A 199 -5.79 -3.94 -10.16
N ASN A 200 -6.04 -4.61 -11.29
CA ASN A 200 -7.37 -4.65 -11.90
C ASN A 200 -8.40 -5.34 -10.99
N ASN A 201 -8.04 -6.46 -10.38
CA ASN A 201 -8.91 -7.14 -9.41
C ASN A 201 -9.19 -6.28 -8.17
N LEU A 202 -8.19 -5.55 -7.67
CA LEU A 202 -8.36 -4.58 -6.59
C LEU A 202 -9.38 -3.50 -6.97
N THR A 203 -9.32 -3.01 -8.20
CA THR A 203 -10.27 -2.02 -8.72
C THR A 203 -11.69 -2.58 -8.77
N ILE A 204 -11.85 -3.81 -9.25
CA ILE A 204 -13.14 -4.49 -9.34
C ILE A 204 -13.72 -4.74 -7.94
N SER A 205 -12.92 -5.26 -7.01
CA SER A 205 -13.39 -5.57 -5.64
C SER A 205 -13.81 -4.30 -4.90
N ALA A 206 -13.07 -3.19 -5.07
CA ALA A 206 -13.40 -1.93 -4.43
C ALA A 206 -14.68 -1.29 -4.98
N ASN A 207 -14.88 -1.32 -6.30
CA ASN A 207 -16.14 -0.86 -6.91
C ASN A 207 -17.35 -1.71 -6.51
N ASN A 208 -17.12 -2.98 -6.17
CA ASN A 208 -18.14 -3.91 -5.68
C ASN A 208 -18.29 -3.88 -4.15
N TYR A 209 -17.66 -2.93 -3.46
CA TYR A 209 -17.74 -2.78 -2.00
C TYR A 209 -17.30 -4.04 -1.23
N ASN A 210 -16.44 -4.88 -1.83
CA ASN A 210 -16.01 -6.13 -1.24
C ASN A 210 -14.80 -5.88 -0.33
N PHE A 211 -15.07 -5.70 0.96
CA PHE A 211 -14.08 -5.43 2.00
C PHE A 211 -12.91 -6.41 1.98
N LEU A 212 -13.18 -7.72 2.06
CA LEU A 212 -12.13 -8.72 2.23
C LEU A 212 -11.27 -8.88 0.99
N ASP A 213 -11.89 -8.97 -0.19
CA ASP A 213 -11.14 -9.12 -1.44
C ASP A 213 -10.31 -7.87 -1.73
N THR A 214 -10.82 -6.68 -1.39
CA THR A 214 -10.05 -5.43 -1.51
C THR A 214 -8.81 -5.44 -0.63
N LEU A 215 -8.90 -5.93 0.62
CA LEU A 215 -7.72 -6.12 1.47
C LEU A 215 -6.76 -7.17 0.91
N VAL A 216 -7.28 -8.31 0.45
CA VAL A 216 -6.47 -9.42 -0.09
C VAL A 216 -5.71 -8.99 -1.34
N TYR A 217 -6.37 -8.35 -2.30
CA TYR A 217 -5.72 -7.88 -3.52
C TYR A 217 -4.72 -6.76 -3.25
N SER A 218 -5.05 -5.83 -2.34
CA SER A 218 -4.10 -4.80 -1.92
C SER A 218 -2.84 -5.42 -1.31
N ASN A 219 -2.98 -6.38 -0.40
CA ASN A 219 -1.84 -7.09 0.17
C ASN A 219 -1.04 -7.84 -0.90
N LYS A 220 -1.74 -8.53 -1.82
CA LYS A 220 -1.12 -9.34 -2.88
C LYS A 220 -0.21 -8.53 -3.80
N LEU A 221 -0.50 -7.25 -4.05
CA LEU A 221 0.40 -6.37 -4.81
C LEU A 221 1.81 -6.29 -4.21
N THR A 222 1.92 -6.33 -2.87
CA THR A 222 3.22 -6.34 -2.17
C THR A 222 4.08 -7.54 -2.57
N SER A 223 3.47 -8.67 -2.91
CA SER A 223 4.20 -9.91 -3.22
C SER A 223 4.99 -9.87 -4.53
N TYR A 224 4.64 -8.99 -5.47
CA TYR A 224 5.34 -8.87 -6.75
C TYR A 224 6.49 -7.87 -6.72
N ILE A 225 6.51 -6.95 -5.74
CA ILE A 225 7.51 -5.88 -5.65
C ILE A 225 8.95 -6.42 -5.70
N PRO A 226 9.33 -7.49 -4.98
CA PRO A 226 10.70 -8.04 -5.02
C PRO A 226 11.19 -8.38 -6.42
N ASP A 227 10.30 -8.97 -7.23
CA ASP A 227 10.63 -9.47 -8.56
C ASP A 227 10.58 -8.33 -9.58
N LEU A 228 9.66 -7.37 -9.40
CA LEU A 228 9.62 -6.14 -10.20
C LEU A 228 10.89 -5.29 -10.05
N VAL A 229 11.55 -5.36 -8.89
CA VAL A 229 12.77 -4.58 -8.62
C VAL A 229 14.06 -5.41 -8.64
N GLU A 230 14.01 -6.65 -9.17
CA GLU A 230 15.14 -7.59 -9.07
C GLU A 230 16.44 -7.07 -9.71
N ASN A 231 16.32 -6.33 -10.82
CA ASN A 231 17.43 -5.79 -11.63
C ASN A 231 17.86 -4.37 -11.24
N PHE A 232 17.35 -3.85 -10.12
CA PHE A 232 17.73 -2.54 -9.59
C PHE A 232 18.63 -2.67 -8.35
N LYS A 233 19.36 -1.59 -8.02
CA LYS A 233 20.09 -1.50 -6.75
C LYS A 233 19.11 -1.56 -5.58
N LYS A 234 19.23 -2.61 -4.77
CA LYS A 234 18.34 -2.90 -3.63
C LYS A 234 18.80 -2.11 -2.41
N LYS A 235 17.90 -1.35 -1.79
CA LYS A 235 18.17 -0.62 -0.53
C LYS A 235 18.20 -1.53 0.70
N PHE A 236 17.51 -2.66 0.64
CA PHE A 236 17.40 -3.63 1.72
C PHE A 236 17.06 -5.02 1.14
N PRO A 237 17.20 -6.10 1.92
CA PRO A 237 17.00 -7.46 1.41
C PRO A 237 15.57 -7.73 0.94
N THR A 238 15.44 -8.43 -0.19
CA THR A 238 14.13 -8.82 -0.76
C THR A 238 13.27 -9.71 0.16
N PRO A 239 13.80 -10.58 1.04
CA PRO A 239 12.98 -11.33 1.99
C PRO A 239 12.01 -10.47 2.81
N ILE A 240 12.36 -9.22 3.10
CA ILE A 240 11.52 -8.29 3.89
C ILE A 240 10.13 -8.12 3.26
N TYR A 241 10.05 -7.93 1.93
CA TYR A 241 8.77 -7.76 1.23
C TYR A 241 7.90 -9.02 1.32
N TYR A 242 8.51 -10.19 1.11
CA TYR A 242 7.82 -11.47 1.20
C TYR A 242 7.30 -11.72 2.61
N MET A 243 8.11 -11.44 3.63
CA MET A 243 7.68 -11.55 5.02
C MET A 243 6.49 -10.65 5.34
N LYS A 244 6.51 -9.38 4.89
CA LYS A 244 5.38 -8.45 5.05
C LYS A 244 4.10 -8.99 4.42
N TYR A 245 4.18 -9.46 3.18
CA TYR A 245 3.06 -10.03 2.45
C TYR A 245 2.46 -11.25 3.17
N TYR A 246 3.31 -12.24 3.49
CA TYR A 246 2.85 -13.50 4.09
C TYR A 246 2.33 -13.30 5.51
N LEU A 247 2.91 -12.38 6.28
CA LEU A 247 2.42 -12.05 7.62
C LEU A 247 0.99 -11.50 7.59
N ARG A 248 0.73 -10.49 6.74
CA ARG A 248 -0.63 -9.95 6.56
C ARG A 248 -1.57 -11.01 5.99
N GLN A 249 -1.10 -11.83 5.06
CA GLN A 249 -1.91 -12.90 4.46
C GLN A 249 -2.32 -13.98 5.48
N THR A 250 -1.46 -14.30 6.44
CA THR A 250 -1.79 -15.19 7.57
C THR A 250 -2.97 -14.64 8.37
N VAL A 251 -2.96 -13.35 8.71
CA VAL A 251 -4.06 -12.70 9.45
C VAL A 251 -5.35 -12.67 8.64
N LEU A 252 -5.27 -12.36 7.33
CA LEU A 252 -6.42 -12.40 6.42
C LEU A 252 -7.03 -13.80 6.31
N ALA A 253 -6.21 -14.86 6.25
CA ALA A 253 -6.69 -16.24 6.23
C ALA A 253 -7.37 -16.64 7.55
N CYS A 254 -6.81 -16.23 8.70
CA CYS A 254 -7.42 -16.46 10.00
C CYS A 254 -8.79 -15.78 10.13
N LYS A 255 -8.99 -14.59 9.54
CA LYS A 255 -10.30 -13.89 9.55
C LYS A 255 -11.42 -14.74 8.95
N ILE A 256 -11.13 -15.49 7.89
CA ILE A 256 -12.09 -16.41 7.24
C ILE A 256 -12.02 -17.83 7.79
N LYS A 257 -11.30 -18.05 8.89
CA LYS A 257 -11.10 -19.35 9.54
C LYS A 257 -10.42 -20.39 8.64
N ASP A 258 -9.71 -19.97 7.60
CA ASP A 258 -8.88 -20.83 6.76
C ASP A 258 -7.49 -20.99 7.39
N TYR A 259 -7.43 -21.77 8.46
CA TYR A 259 -6.19 -22.02 9.19
C TYR A 259 -5.18 -22.84 8.38
N ASN A 260 -5.62 -23.60 7.37
CA ASN A 260 -4.70 -24.32 6.49
C ASN A 260 -3.90 -23.34 5.63
N SER A 261 -4.59 -22.37 5.01
CA SER A 261 -3.92 -21.28 4.30
C SER A 261 -3.09 -20.43 5.24
N ALA A 262 -3.58 -20.14 6.46
CA ALA A 262 -2.80 -19.41 7.46
C ALA A 262 -1.48 -20.11 7.81
N SER A 263 -1.52 -21.42 8.07
CA SER A 263 -0.32 -22.24 8.31
C SER A 263 0.61 -22.27 7.09
N SER A 264 0.08 -22.38 5.87
CA SER A 264 0.90 -22.34 4.65
C SER A 264 1.61 -20.99 4.49
N ASN A 265 0.92 -19.88 4.74
CA ASN A 265 1.51 -18.54 4.71
C ASN A 265 2.55 -18.36 5.82
N TYR A 266 2.30 -18.87 7.02
CA TYR A 266 3.28 -18.92 8.10
C TYR A 266 4.55 -19.69 7.71
N SER A 267 4.43 -20.87 7.10
CA SER A 267 5.59 -21.64 6.65
C SER A 267 6.44 -20.85 5.65
N LYS A 268 5.81 -20.13 4.72
CA LYS A 268 6.50 -19.25 3.77
C LYS A 268 7.18 -18.07 4.47
N LEU A 269 6.48 -17.41 5.39
CA LEU A 269 7.06 -16.37 6.25
C LEU A 269 8.32 -16.88 6.97
N ASN A 270 8.28 -18.10 7.51
CA ASN A 270 9.39 -18.70 8.24
C ASN A 270 10.61 -19.00 7.33
N ILE A 271 10.38 -19.43 6.08
CA ILE A 271 11.46 -19.62 5.09
C ILE A 271 12.19 -18.30 4.82
N TYR A 272 11.46 -17.22 4.57
CA TYR A 272 12.09 -15.91 4.31
C TYR A 272 12.77 -15.33 5.56
N LYS A 273 12.23 -15.63 6.75
CA LYS A 273 12.90 -15.32 8.02
C LYS A 273 14.26 -16.00 8.11
N ASP A 274 14.38 -17.29 7.80
CA ASP A 274 15.65 -18.02 7.88
C ASP A 274 16.74 -17.36 7.02
N ALA A 275 16.39 -16.98 5.79
CA ALA A 275 17.29 -16.26 4.90
C ALA A 275 17.72 -14.90 5.51
N LEU A 276 16.78 -14.16 6.08
CA LEU A 276 17.06 -12.85 6.69
C LEU A 276 17.89 -12.97 7.98
N VAL A 277 17.64 -13.99 8.80
CA VAL A 277 18.38 -14.27 10.04
C VAL A 277 19.83 -14.62 9.74
N SER A 278 20.11 -15.42 8.71
CA SER A 278 21.48 -15.71 8.28
C SER A 278 22.25 -14.42 8.00
N GLN A 279 21.64 -13.52 7.24
CA GLN A 279 22.25 -12.22 6.90
C GLN A 279 22.48 -11.33 8.12
N LEU A 280 21.56 -11.34 9.09
CA LEU A 280 21.71 -10.59 10.34
C LEU A 280 22.88 -11.13 11.18
N VAL A 281 23.05 -12.45 11.25
CA VAL A 281 24.16 -13.09 11.97
C VAL A 281 25.50 -12.75 11.32
N ASP A 282 25.59 -12.79 9.99
CA ASP A 282 26.80 -12.42 9.26
C ASP A 282 27.20 -10.96 9.52
N LYS A 283 26.21 -10.08 9.69
CA LYS A 283 26.37 -8.67 10.04
C LYS A 283 26.51 -8.41 11.55
N LYS A 284 26.63 -9.47 12.37
CA LYS A 284 26.77 -9.42 13.84
C LYS A 284 25.58 -8.76 14.56
N LEU A 285 24.39 -8.79 13.97
CA LEU A 285 23.12 -8.27 14.51
C LEU A 285 22.33 -9.37 15.26
N THR A 286 23.01 -10.15 16.11
CA THR A 286 22.46 -11.36 16.74
C THR A 286 21.24 -11.09 17.62
N GLU A 287 21.22 -9.97 18.36
CA GLU A 287 20.07 -9.62 19.19
C GLU A 287 18.80 -9.42 18.35
N LEU A 288 18.94 -8.76 17.20
CA LEU A 288 17.83 -8.49 16.30
C LEU A 288 17.36 -9.78 15.61
N ALA A 289 18.29 -10.65 15.23
CA ALA A 289 17.98 -11.99 14.72
C ALA A 289 17.17 -12.82 15.74
N ASN A 290 17.58 -12.79 17.01
CA ASN A 290 16.87 -13.49 18.10
C ASN A 290 15.47 -12.93 18.31
N LYS A 291 15.30 -11.59 18.35
CA LYS A 291 13.98 -10.95 18.47
C LYS A 291 13.03 -11.37 17.34
N LEU A 292 13.51 -11.36 16.11
CA LEU A 292 12.74 -11.78 14.94
C LEU A 292 12.32 -13.26 15.05
N ASN A 293 13.26 -14.15 15.38
CA ASN A 293 13.00 -15.58 15.61
C ASN A 293 11.93 -15.81 16.67
N THR A 294 12.09 -15.22 17.85
CA THR A 294 11.14 -15.39 18.95
C THR A 294 9.76 -14.88 18.56
N SER A 295 9.65 -13.72 17.93
CA SER A 295 8.33 -13.19 17.53
C SER A 295 7.60 -14.06 16.50
N ILE A 296 8.33 -14.67 15.56
CA ILE A 296 7.73 -15.58 14.58
C ILE A 296 7.33 -16.90 15.23
N LYS A 297 8.09 -17.39 16.21
CA LYS A 297 7.69 -18.56 17.00
C LYS A 297 6.42 -18.29 17.81
N ASP A 298 6.34 -17.14 18.48
CA ASP A 298 5.15 -16.70 19.21
C ASP A 298 3.91 -16.62 18.30
N LEU A 299 4.07 -16.19 17.05
CA LEU A 299 2.99 -16.18 16.06
C LEU A 299 2.51 -17.60 15.75
N GLU A 300 3.42 -18.56 15.57
CA GLU A 300 3.07 -19.97 15.37
C GLU A 300 2.19 -20.50 16.50
N ASP A 301 2.62 -20.26 17.74
CA ASP A 301 1.91 -20.73 18.93
C ASP A 301 0.52 -20.06 19.01
N SER A 302 0.39 -18.80 18.60
CA SER A 302 -0.92 -18.13 18.52
C SER A 302 -1.87 -18.70 17.46
N LEU A 303 -1.34 -19.25 16.35
CA LEU A 303 -2.17 -19.91 15.34
C LEU A 303 -2.83 -21.18 15.89
N LEU A 304 -2.20 -21.85 16.85
CA LEU A 304 -2.77 -23.01 17.55
C LEU A 304 -3.96 -22.62 18.44
N LEU A 305 -3.91 -21.41 19.01
CA LEU A 305 -5.00 -20.88 19.85
C LEU A 305 -6.25 -20.52 19.04
N LYS A 306 -6.07 -20.23 17.74
CA LYS A 306 -7.15 -19.83 16.82
C LYS A 306 -7.91 -18.56 17.22
N ASP A 307 -7.41 -17.81 18.20
CA ASP A 307 -7.96 -16.51 18.59
C ASP A 307 -7.43 -15.41 17.68
N LEU A 308 -8.31 -14.77 16.91
CA LEU A 308 -7.94 -13.77 15.92
C LEU A 308 -7.27 -12.54 16.55
N ASN A 309 -7.65 -12.14 17.77
CA ASN A 309 -7.07 -10.98 18.43
C ASN A 309 -5.66 -11.27 18.92
N VAL A 310 -5.43 -12.45 19.50
CA VAL A 310 -4.08 -12.89 19.89
C VAL A 310 -3.19 -12.99 18.66
N ILE A 311 -3.68 -13.55 17.56
CA ILE A 311 -2.94 -13.66 16.29
C ILE A 311 -2.55 -12.28 15.75
N LYS A 312 -3.48 -11.30 15.76
CA LYS A 312 -3.21 -9.92 15.32
C LYS A 312 -2.13 -9.24 16.16
N ILE A 313 -2.21 -9.37 17.48
CA ILE A 313 -1.21 -8.81 18.41
C ILE A 313 0.16 -9.44 18.15
N LYS A 314 0.24 -10.77 18.00
CA LYS A 314 1.52 -11.42 17.69
C LYS A 314 2.04 -11.03 16.32
N ALA A 315 1.17 -10.87 15.33
CA ALA A 315 1.54 -10.41 14.01
C ALA A 315 2.07 -8.95 14.01
N SER A 316 1.49 -8.04 14.80
CA SER A 316 1.98 -6.66 14.89
C SER A 316 3.37 -6.59 15.53
N VAL A 317 3.67 -7.45 16.50
CA VAL A 317 5.02 -7.62 17.07
C VAL A 317 6.00 -8.12 16.01
N VAL A 318 5.63 -9.13 15.22
CA VAL A 318 6.48 -9.63 14.12
C VAL A 318 6.75 -8.51 13.10
N MET A 319 5.73 -7.75 12.70
CA MET A 319 5.91 -6.66 11.75
C MET A 319 6.83 -5.58 12.29
N SER A 320 6.67 -5.19 13.55
CA SER A 320 7.57 -4.22 14.20
C SER A 320 9.03 -4.69 14.15
N ASN A 321 9.30 -5.96 14.42
CA ASN A 321 10.65 -6.53 14.29
C ASN A 321 11.15 -6.56 12.84
N ILE A 322 10.29 -6.83 11.85
CA ILE A 322 10.65 -6.73 10.43
C ILE A 322 11.08 -5.29 10.06
N GLN A 323 10.39 -4.27 10.59
CA GLN A 323 10.74 -2.87 10.32
C GLN A 323 12.06 -2.47 10.97
N LEU A 324 12.31 -2.89 12.22
CA LEU A 324 13.59 -2.69 12.87
C LEU A 324 14.75 -3.32 12.07
N VAL A 325 14.53 -4.52 11.52
CA VAL A 325 15.49 -5.16 10.59
C VAL A 325 15.68 -4.35 9.32
N LYS A 326 14.60 -3.88 8.69
CA LYS A 326 14.66 -3.03 7.49
C LYS A 326 15.48 -1.77 7.75
N GLU A 327 15.21 -1.07 8.85
CA GLU A 327 15.91 0.16 9.24
C GLU A 327 17.39 -0.11 9.47
N GLU A 328 17.74 -1.15 10.23
CA GLU A 328 19.14 -1.43 10.57
C GLU A 328 19.95 -1.86 9.35
N LEU A 329 19.37 -2.66 8.46
CA LEU A 329 20.03 -3.08 7.23
C LEU A 329 20.15 -1.97 6.18
N SER A 330 19.34 -0.90 6.29
CA SER A 330 19.42 0.27 5.39
C SER A 330 20.52 1.27 5.74
N LYS A 331 21.12 1.16 6.94
CA LYS A 331 22.19 2.07 7.42
C LYS A 331 23.60 1.66 6.98
N GLN A 332 23.76 0.48 6.39
CA GLN A 332 25.04 -0.15 6.08
C GLN A 332 25.36 -0.08 4.60
#